data_AF-J5PL04-F1
#
_entry.id   AF-J5PL04-F1
#
_cell.length_a   1.000
_cell.length_b   1.000
_cell.length_c   1.000
_cell.angle_alpha   90.00
_cell.angle_beta   90.00
_cell.angle_gamma   90.00
#
_symmetry.space_group_name_H-M   'P 1'
#
loop_
_entity.id
_entity.type
_entity.pdbx_description
1 polymer ?
#
loop_
_entity_poly.entity_id
_entity_poly.type
_entity_poly.pdbx_seq_one_letter_code
_entity_poly.pdbx_strand_id
1 'polypeptide(L)'
;MEQRSGATTEVLAAARPAGAPEDAGRLPCLVVPRRFQDARGWFSETYNARRLAEQHGIGVAFVQDNQSWSAKRGTIRGLHFQAPPHAQGKLVSAAKGAILDVAVDIRRGSPTFGQYVAAELTADNGRQLWIPAGFAHGFCTLTDDVVVAYKVTDFYAPETEGGIRFDDPTIAVDWPVPAGEACLSDKDTRYPALDGFASPFAYDGAPLRPLAL
;
A
#
# COMPACT_ATOMS: atom_id res chain seq x y z
N MET A 1 44.16 -16.17 8.39
CA MET A 1 43.08 -16.50 7.42
C MET A 1 41.99 -15.48 7.64
N GLU A 2 42.06 -14.38 6.91
CA GLU A 2 41.19 -13.20 7.03
C GLU A 2 39.73 -13.55 6.71
N GLN A 3 38.82 -13.10 7.57
CA GLN A 3 37.40 -13.04 7.26
C GLN A 3 37.13 -11.75 6.47
N ARG A 4 36.69 -11.92 5.23
CA ARG A 4 36.36 -10.83 4.31
C ARG A 4 35.04 -10.17 4.72
N SER A 5 35.17 -8.89 5.07
CA SER A 5 34.39 -7.74 4.58
C SER A 5 32.98 -8.02 4.06
N GLY A 6 31.99 -7.49 4.78
CA GLY A 6 30.60 -7.40 4.35
C GLY A 6 30.45 -6.49 3.13
N ALA A 7 29.88 -7.01 2.06
CA ALA A 7 29.41 -6.21 0.95
C ALA A 7 28.09 -5.53 1.36
N THR A 8 28.18 -4.25 1.70
CA THR A 8 27.03 -3.34 1.67
C THR A 8 26.45 -3.40 0.27
N THR A 9 25.22 -3.90 0.15
CA THR A 9 24.47 -3.78 -1.10
C THR A 9 24.08 -2.31 -1.22
N GLU A 10 24.87 -1.54 -1.96
CA GLU A 10 24.45 -0.22 -2.42
C GLU A 10 23.19 -0.42 -3.26
N VAL A 11 22.05 0.01 -2.72
CA VAL A 11 20.82 0.15 -3.49
C VAL A 11 21.10 1.21 -4.53
N LEU A 12 21.37 0.79 -5.76
CA LEU A 12 21.46 1.70 -6.90
C LEU A 12 20.14 2.47 -6.97
N ALA A 13 20.17 3.73 -6.54
CA ALA A 13 19.08 4.65 -6.79
C ALA A 13 18.92 4.75 -8.31
N ALA A 14 17.87 4.12 -8.85
CA ALA A 14 17.58 4.22 -10.26
C ALA A 14 17.38 5.70 -10.60
N ALA A 15 18.06 6.19 -11.64
CA ALA A 15 17.89 7.56 -12.10
C ALA A 15 16.41 7.81 -12.41
N ARG A 16 15.87 8.94 -11.94
CA ARG A 16 14.47 9.32 -12.17
C ARG A 16 14.16 9.28 -13.68
N PRO A 17 13.10 8.60 -14.12
CA PRO A 17 12.75 8.55 -15.53
C PRO A 17 12.51 9.96 -16.09
N ALA A 18 12.99 10.20 -17.31
CA ALA A 18 12.84 11.50 -17.96
C ALA A 18 11.34 11.83 -18.14
N GLY A 19 10.91 12.96 -17.59
CA GLY A 19 9.51 13.42 -17.65
C GLY A 19 8.60 12.92 -16.52
N ALA A 20 9.09 12.09 -15.59
CA ALA A 20 8.32 11.73 -14.41
C ALA A 20 8.16 12.94 -13.48
N PRO A 21 6.98 13.11 -12.84
CA PRO A 21 6.76 14.21 -11.90
C PRO A 21 7.73 14.10 -10.72
N GLU A 22 8.04 15.24 -10.08
CA GLU A 22 9.03 15.32 -8.98
C GLU A 22 8.71 14.45 -7.77
N ASP A 23 7.46 14.03 -7.63
CA ASP A 23 6.94 13.19 -6.55
C ASP A 23 6.68 11.73 -6.96
N ALA A 24 7.17 11.31 -8.14
CA ALA A 24 7.09 9.92 -8.58
C ALA A 24 7.67 8.97 -7.51
N GLY A 25 6.92 7.91 -7.20
CA GLY A 25 7.24 6.94 -6.14
C GLY A 25 7.01 7.43 -4.69
N ARG A 26 6.75 8.72 -4.48
CA ARG A 26 6.52 9.32 -3.13
C ARG A 26 5.05 9.46 -2.77
N LEU A 27 4.15 9.34 -3.75
CA LEU A 27 2.71 9.33 -3.56
C LEU A 27 2.11 7.97 -3.96
N PRO A 28 0.93 7.61 -3.42
CA PRO A 28 0.19 6.46 -3.91
C PRO A 28 -0.12 6.56 -5.41
N CYS A 29 0.05 5.46 -6.13
CA CYS A 29 -0.26 5.41 -7.56
C CYS A 29 -0.68 4.02 -8.03
N LEU A 30 -1.47 3.99 -9.09
CA LEU A 30 -1.85 2.73 -9.74
C LEU A 30 -0.70 2.21 -10.59
N VAL A 31 -0.48 0.90 -10.47
CA VAL A 31 0.44 0.14 -11.31
C VAL A 31 -0.38 -0.90 -12.05
N VAL A 32 -0.26 -0.94 -13.38
CA VAL A 32 -1.03 -1.86 -14.23
C VAL A 32 -0.07 -2.77 -15.01
N PRO A 33 0.26 -3.95 -14.48
CA PRO A 33 1.04 -4.94 -15.18
C PRO A 33 0.38 -5.36 -16.51
N ARG A 34 1.21 -5.50 -17.55
CA ARG A 34 0.73 -5.98 -18.85
C ARG A 34 0.36 -7.46 -18.76
N ARG A 35 -0.84 -7.80 -19.25
CA ARG A 35 -1.31 -9.18 -19.43
C ARG A 35 -1.16 -9.62 -20.87
N PHE A 36 -0.54 -10.78 -21.08
CA PHE A 36 -0.41 -11.45 -22.37
C PHE A 36 -1.39 -12.61 -22.40
N GLN A 37 -2.35 -12.56 -23.32
CA GLN A 37 -3.44 -13.54 -23.39
C GLN A 37 -3.23 -14.55 -24.51
N ASP A 38 -3.59 -15.81 -24.26
CA ASP A 38 -3.71 -16.86 -25.27
C ASP A 38 -4.82 -17.86 -24.88
N ALA A 39 -4.97 -18.95 -25.65
CA ALA A 39 -6.03 -19.94 -25.43
C ALA A 39 -5.98 -20.64 -24.04
N ARG A 40 -4.87 -20.52 -23.30
CA ARG A 40 -4.70 -21.10 -21.95
C ARG A 40 -5.10 -20.13 -20.84
N GLY A 41 -5.32 -18.85 -21.15
CA GLY A 41 -5.57 -17.79 -20.17
C GLY A 41 -4.65 -16.59 -20.39
N TRP A 42 -4.04 -16.07 -19.33
CA TRP A 42 -3.11 -14.95 -19.41
C TRP A 42 -1.87 -15.14 -18.53
N PHE A 43 -0.77 -14.51 -18.95
CA PHE A 43 0.47 -14.38 -18.20
C PHE A 43 0.76 -12.90 -17.91
N SER A 44 1.29 -12.60 -16.73
CA SER A 44 1.70 -11.25 -16.35
C SER A 44 2.93 -11.29 -15.47
N GLU A 45 3.90 -10.44 -15.78
CA GLU A 45 4.95 -10.07 -14.83
C GLU A 45 4.33 -9.13 -13.79
N THR A 46 3.80 -9.69 -12.70
CA THR A 46 3.14 -8.89 -11.65
C THR A 46 4.11 -7.95 -10.94
N TYR A 47 5.42 -8.19 -11.04
CA TYR A 47 6.45 -7.27 -10.58
C TYR A 47 7.69 -7.36 -11.48
N ASN A 48 8.19 -6.21 -11.88
CA ASN A 48 9.48 -6.07 -12.56
C ASN A 48 10.13 -4.78 -12.04
N ALA A 49 11.19 -4.91 -11.25
CA ALA A 49 11.84 -3.79 -10.56
C ALA A 49 12.25 -2.66 -11.51
N ARG A 50 12.82 -3.03 -12.66
CA ARG A 50 13.26 -2.08 -13.69
C ARG A 50 12.07 -1.30 -14.23
N ARG A 51 11.02 -2.01 -14.66
CA ARG A 51 9.81 -1.39 -15.21
C ARG A 51 9.12 -0.49 -14.18
N LEU A 52 9.06 -0.93 -12.92
CA LEU A 52 8.45 -0.16 -11.85
C LEU A 52 9.22 1.15 -11.59
N ALA A 53 10.55 1.10 -11.56
CA ALA A 53 11.39 2.28 -11.44
C ALA A 53 11.27 3.21 -12.66
N GLU A 54 11.31 2.68 -13.88
CA GLU A 54 11.24 3.44 -15.13
C GLU A 54 9.87 4.06 -15.39
N GLN A 55 8.76 3.41 -15.01
CA GLN A 55 7.41 3.89 -15.32
C GLN A 55 6.79 4.69 -14.19
N HIS A 56 7.11 4.36 -12.94
CA HIS A 56 6.45 4.94 -11.76
C HIS A 56 7.41 5.67 -10.82
N GLY A 57 8.73 5.67 -11.10
CA GLY A 57 9.73 6.27 -10.21
C GLY A 57 9.94 5.50 -8.90
N ILE A 58 9.44 4.26 -8.80
CA ILE A 58 9.54 3.44 -7.59
C ILE A 58 10.79 2.56 -7.70
N GLY A 59 11.93 3.10 -7.24
CA GLY A 59 13.24 2.45 -7.24
C GLY A 59 13.62 1.79 -5.91
N VAL A 60 12.65 1.29 -5.14
CA VAL A 60 12.86 0.67 -3.82
C VAL A 60 13.09 -0.84 -3.91
N ALA A 61 13.77 -1.40 -2.90
CA ALA A 61 13.87 -2.84 -2.74
C ALA A 61 12.63 -3.36 -1.98
N PHE A 62 12.02 -4.43 -2.48
CA PHE A 62 11.02 -5.20 -1.74
C PHE A 62 11.70 -6.40 -1.09
N VAL A 63 11.49 -6.60 0.20
CA VAL A 63 12.22 -7.59 1.01
C VAL A 63 11.34 -8.72 1.55
N GLN A 64 10.02 -8.55 1.46
CA GLN A 64 9.06 -9.52 1.97
C GLN A 64 7.78 -9.52 1.12
N ASP A 65 7.31 -10.72 0.81
CA ASP A 65 6.01 -10.99 0.21
C ASP A 65 5.05 -11.45 1.30
N ASN A 66 3.84 -10.93 1.26
CA ASN A 66 2.77 -11.27 2.18
C ASN A 66 1.52 -11.64 1.39
N GLN A 67 0.71 -12.52 1.99
CA GLN A 67 -0.56 -12.92 1.43
C GLN A 67 -1.59 -13.05 2.55
N SER A 68 -2.79 -12.53 2.30
CA SER A 68 -3.93 -12.76 3.17
C SER A 68 -5.08 -13.37 2.39
N TRP A 69 -5.85 -14.22 3.08
CA TRP A 69 -7.13 -14.68 2.61
C TRP A 69 -8.21 -14.18 3.56
N SER A 70 -9.31 -13.70 2.98
CA SER A 70 -10.46 -13.19 3.71
C SER A 70 -11.71 -13.88 3.18
N ALA A 71 -12.39 -14.61 4.06
CA ALA A 71 -13.50 -15.48 3.68
C ALA A 71 -14.75 -14.69 3.25
N LYS A 72 -15.03 -13.56 3.91
CA LYS A 72 -16.27 -12.81 3.76
C LYS A 72 -16.07 -11.52 2.99
N ARG A 73 -17.07 -11.12 2.22
CA ARG A 73 -17.29 -9.75 1.77
C ARG A 73 -17.45 -8.82 2.99
N GLY A 74 -16.97 -7.59 2.88
CA GLY A 74 -17.03 -6.61 3.97
C GLY A 74 -16.00 -6.82 5.08
N THR A 75 -15.00 -7.70 4.86
CA THR A 75 -13.83 -7.78 5.74
C THR A 75 -12.95 -6.57 5.50
N ILE A 76 -12.65 -5.84 6.57
CA ILE A 76 -11.72 -4.72 6.55
C ILE A 76 -10.44 -5.11 7.27
N ARG A 77 -9.30 -4.80 6.67
CA ARG A 77 -7.98 -4.87 7.30
C ARG A 77 -7.34 -3.50 7.16
N GLY A 78 -7.20 -2.78 8.27
CA GLY A 78 -6.66 -1.43 8.27
C GLY A 78 -7.33 -0.50 9.27
N LEU A 79 -6.89 0.75 9.37
CA LEU A 79 -5.80 1.34 8.58
C LEU A 79 -4.45 1.12 9.28
N HIS A 80 -3.44 0.58 8.59
CA HIS A 80 -2.17 0.16 9.18
C HIS A 80 -0.96 0.85 8.57
N PHE A 81 0.05 1.08 9.40
CA PHE A 81 1.38 1.51 9.00
C PHE A 81 2.45 0.87 9.91
N GLN A 82 3.70 0.93 9.48
CA GLN A 82 4.87 0.68 10.32
C GLN A 82 5.59 2.01 10.55
N ALA A 83 5.82 2.40 11.79
CA ALA A 83 6.56 3.61 12.14
C ALA A 83 8.07 3.46 11.88
N PRO A 84 8.81 4.56 11.67
CA PRO A 84 10.27 4.52 11.70
C PRO A 84 10.78 3.89 13.02
N PRO A 85 11.87 3.11 12.98
CA PRO A 85 12.79 2.93 11.85
C PRO A 85 12.34 1.94 10.77
N HIS A 86 11.25 1.19 10.96
CA HIS A 86 10.80 0.12 10.05
C HIS A 86 9.69 0.55 9.09
N ALA A 87 9.72 1.80 8.65
CA ALA A 87 8.67 2.36 7.80
C ALA A 87 8.54 1.59 6.47
N GLN A 88 7.34 1.10 6.16
CA GLN A 88 7.10 0.25 5.00
C GLN A 88 6.29 0.97 3.92
N GLY A 89 6.78 0.91 2.67
CA GLY A 89 5.93 1.00 1.49
C GLY A 89 5.35 -0.37 1.15
N LYS A 90 4.19 -0.38 0.49
CA LYS A 90 3.44 -1.57 0.09
C LYS A 90 3.08 -1.52 -1.39
N LEU A 91 3.22 -2.63 -2.10
CA LEU A 91 2.65 -2.81 -3.44
C LEU A 91 1.58 -3.91 -3.36
N VAL A 92 0.31 -3.53 -3.47
CA VAL A 92 -0.83 -4.37 -3.10
C VAL A 92 -1.65 -4.76 -4.33
N SER A 93 -2.13 -6.01 -4.39
CA SER A 93 -2.95 -6.53 -5.49
C SER A 93 -3.94 -7.59 -5.00
N ALA A 94 -5.06 -7.74 -5.72
CA ALA A 94 -5.97 -8.86 -5.52
C ALA A 94 -5.58 -10.03 -6.45
N ALA A 95 -5.16 -11.15 -5.86
CA ALA A 95 -4.86 -12.38 -6.58
C ALA A 95 -6.12 -13.22 -6.85
N LYS A 96 -7.16 -13.06 -6.02
CA LYS A 96 -8.50 -13.64 -6.20
C LYS A 96 -9.56 -12.67 -5.68
N GLY A 97 -10.69 -12.57 -6.37
CA GLY A 97 -11.80 -11.70 -5.99
C GLY A 97 -11.48 -10.22 -6.21
N ALA A 98 -12.06 -9.37 -5.37
CA ALA A 98 -12.01 -7.91 -5.49
C ALA A 98 -11.92 -7.22 -4.12
N ILE A 99 -11.15 -6.13 -4.06
CA ILE A 99 -11.04 -5.24 -2.89
C ILE A 99 -11.19 -3.77 -3.30
N LEU A 100 -11.70 -2.94 -2.39
CA LEU A 100 -11.43 -1.50 -2.39
C LEU A 100 -10.19 -1.27 -1.52
N ASP A 101 -9.07 -0.93 -2.14
CA ASP A 101 -7.80 -0.66 -1.46
C ASP A 101 -7.64 0.85 -1.24
N VAL A 102 -7.20 1.26 -0.05
CA VAL A 102 -7.23 2.63 0.45
C VAL A 102 -5.87 3.03 1.02
N ALA A 103 -5.42 4.23 0.67
CA ALA A 103 -4.24 4.88 1.26
C ALA A 103 -4.62 6.25 1.82
N VAL A 104 -4.37 6.46 3.11
CA VAL A 104 -4.66 7.70 3.84
C VAL A 104 -3.37 8.44 4.14
N ASP A 105 -3.32 9.74 3.80
CA ASP A 105 -2.18 10.59 4.11
C ASP A 105 -2.14 10.90 5.60
N ILE A 106 -1.14 10.35 6.28
CA ILE A 106 -0.93 10.58 7.71
C ILE A 106 0.36 11.35 7.95
N ARG A 107 0.89 12.10 6.98
CA ARG A 107 2.15 12.84 7.15
C ARG A 107 1.92 14.16 7.87
N ARG A 108 2.52 14.32 9.05
CA ARG A 108 2.39 15.52 9.90
C ARG A 108 2.84 16.77 9.13
N GLY A 109 1.94 17.75 9.05
CA GLY A 109 2.15 19.00 8.32
C GLY A 109 1.76 18.95 6.84
N SER A 110 1.24 17.81 6.36
CA SER A 110 0.69 17.71 5.01
C SER A 110 -0.57 18.57 4.87
N PRO A 111 -0.72 19.36 3.79
CA PRO A 111 -1.96 20.07 3.51
C PRO A 111 -3.13 19.11 3.15
N THR A 112 -2.82 17.84 2.90
CA THR A 112 -3.79 16.76 2.62
C THR A 112 -3.85 15.74 3.75
N PHE A 113 -3.38 16.08 4.96
CA PHE A 113 -3.45 15.19 6.12
C PHE A 113 -4.91 14.73 6.38
N GLY A 114 -5.10 13.43 6.56
CA GLY A 114 -6.41 12.79 6.74
C GLY A 114 -7.17 12.55 5.43
N GLN A 115 -6.72 13.08 4.29
CA GLN A 115 -7.31 12.75 2.99
C GLN A 115 -6.84 11.38 2.52
N TYR A 116 -7.64 10.74 1.67
CA TYR A 116 -7.35 9.41 1.16
C TYR A 116 -7.56 9.31 -0.35
N VAL A 117 -6.93 8.27 -0.91
CA VAL A 117 -7.27 7.76 -2.23
C VAL A 117 -7.69 6.30 -2.12
N ALA A 118 -8.52 5.86 -3.05
CA ALA A 118 -9.01 4.48 -3.09
C ALA A 118 -9.02 3.96 -4.53
N ALA A 119 -8.81 2.65 -4.68
CA ALA A 119 -8.92 1.97 -5.96
C ALA A 119 -9.54 0.59 -5.81
N GLU A 120 -10.39 0.23 -6.77
CA GLU A 120 -10.83 -1.15 -6.91
C GLU A 120 -9.73 -1.99 -7.56
N LEU A 121 -9.23 -2.97 -6.81
CA LEU A 121 -8.25 -3.96 -7.28
C LEU A 121 -8.93 -5.31 -7.39
N THR A 122 -8.88 -5.91 -8.58
CA THR A 122 -9.51 -7.22 -8.83
C THR A 122 -8.56 -8.16 -9.52
N ALA A 123 -8.79 -9.46 -9.35
CA ALA A 123 -8.07 -10.49 -10.10
C ALA A 123 -8.23 -10.31 -11.63
N ASP A 124 -9.34 -9.70 -12.08
CA ASP A 124 -9.65 -9.50 -13.51
C ASP A 124 -9.01 -8.23 -14.09
N ASN A 125 -8.96 -7.14 -13.33
CA ASN A 125 -8.32 -5.90 -13.80
C ASN A 125 -6.79 -5.94 -13.65
N GLY A 126 -6.28 -6.76 -12.73
CA GLY A 126 -4.85 -6.95 -12.48
C GLY A 126 -4.12 -5.73 -11.98
N ARG A 127 -4.84 -4.70 -11.54
CA ARG A 127 -4.27 -3.46 -11.02
C ARG A 127 -3.62 -3.72 -9.67
N GLN A 128 -2.64 -2.89 -9.38
CA GLN A 128 -1.98 -2.82 -8.08
C GLN A 128 -2.00 -1.39 -7.59
N LEU A 129 -1.99 -1.21 -6.28
CA LEU A 129 -1.78 0.09 -5.66
C LEU A 129 -0.40 0.10 -4.99
N TRP A 130 0.43 1.06 -5.37
CA TRP A 130 1.62 1.43 -4.60
C TRP A 130 1.18 2.38 -3.48
N ILE A 131 1.61 2.10 -2.25
CA ILE A 131 1.40 2.92 -1.07
C ILE A 131 2.77 3.15 -0.42
N PRO A 132 3.39 4.33 -0.52
CA PRO A 132 4.68 4.58 0.10
C PRO A 132 4.56 4.71 1.63
N ALA A 133 5.71 4.63 2.31
CA ALA A 133 5.79 4.96 3.73
C ALA A 133 5.26 6.39 3.98
N GLY A 134 4.63 6.60 5.14
CA GLY A 134 3.95 7.85 5.46
C GLY A 134 2.44 7.84 5.20
N PHE A 135 1.91 6.76 4.61
CA PHE A 135 0.49 6.56 4.41
C PHE A 135 0.00 5.38 5.25
N ALA A 136 -1.19 5.52 5.86
CA ALA A 136 -1.89 4.40 6.46
C ALA A 136 -2.67 3.65 5.37
N HIS A 137 -2.56 2.32 5.34
CA HIS A 137 -3.15 1.47 4.31
C HIS A 137 -4.23 0.57 4.89
N GLY A 138 -5.33 0.41 4.17
CA GLY A 138 -6.28 -0.66 4.45
C GLY A 138 -7.09 -1.05 3.22
N PHE A 139 -7.84 -2.13 3.33
CA PHE A 139 -8.75 -2.55 2.26
C PHE A 139 -10.05 -3.14 2.81
N CYS A 140 -11.08 -3.11 1.98
CA CYS A 140 -12.35 -3.80 2.20
C CYS A 140 -12.58 -4.85 1.09
N THR A 141 -12.93 -6.08 1.46
CA THR A 141 -13.30 -7.11 0.49
C THR A 141 -14.65 -6.83 -0.15
N LEU A 142 -14.71 -6.85 -1.49
CA LEU A 142 -15.93 -6.59 -2.27
C LEU A 142 -16.68 -7.87 -2.63
N THR A 143 -16.02 -9.02 -2.47
CA THR A 143 -16.52 -10.37 -2.75
C THR A 143 -16.13 -11.28 -1.59
N ASP A 144 -16.74 -12.47 -1.53
CA ASP A 144 -16.27 -13.55 -0.67
C ASP A 144 -14.98 -14.17 -1.26
N ASP A 145 -14.25 -14.93 -0.43
CA ASP A 145 -13.06 -15.68 -0.84
C ASP A 145 -11.97 -14.86 -1.56
N VAL A 146 -11.62 -13.71 -0.98
CA VAL A 146 -10.61 -12.80 -1.53
C VAL A 146 -9.21 -13.18 -1.09
N VAL A 147 -8.27 -13.21 -2.03
CA VAL A 147 -6.83 -13.34 -1.74
C VAL A 147 -6.13 -12.04 -2.14
N VAL A 148 -5.51 -11.38 -1.17
CA VAL A 148 -4.69 -10.18 -1.38
C VAL A 148 -3.23 -10.57 -1.26
N ALA A 149 -2.43 -10.21 -2.25
CA ALA A 149 -0.98 -10.39 -2.27
C ALA A 149 -0.31 -9.02 -2.28
N TYR A 150 0.70 -8.84 -1.42
CA TYR A 150 1.41 -7.57 -1.33
C TYR A 150 2.88 -7.73 -0.99
N LYS A 151 3.68 -6.80 -1.53
CA LYS A 151 5.11 -6.68 -1.30
C LYS A 151 5.38 -5.54 -0.34
N VAL A 152 6.38 -5.66 0.53
CA VAL A 152 6.78 -4.59 1.45
C VAL A 152 8.27 -4.26 1.36
N THR A 153 8.62 -3.00 1.65
CA THR A 153 10.00 -2.49 1.52
C THR A 153 10.88 -2.67 2.75
N ASP A 154 10.32 -3.14 3.86
CA ASP A 154 11.07 -3.51 5.07
C ASP A 154 10.40 -4.73 5.72
N PHE A 155 11.10 -5.41 6.62
CA PHE A 155 10.58 -6.56 7.37
C PHE A 155 9.50 -6.14 8.37
N TYR A 156 8.61 -7.08 8.69
CA TYR A 156 7.63 -6.87 9.74
C TYR A 156 8.30 -6.72 11.11
N ALA A 157 8.01 -5.59 11.77
CA ALA A 157 8.46 -5.27 13.12
C ALA A 157 7.21 -4.97 14.00
N PRO A 158 6.72 -5.90 14.84
CA PRO A 158 5.53 -5.70 15.66
C PRO A 158 5.57 -4.44 16.53
N GLU A 159 6.75 -4.07 17.02
CA GLU A 159 7.01 -2.96 17.93
C GLU A 159 6.80 -1.58 17.30
N THR A 160 6.89 -1.49 15.98
CA THR A 160 6.66 -0.26 15.22
C THR A 160 5.31 -0.26 14.52
N GLU A 161 4.51 -1.32 14.68
CA GLU A 161 3.18 -1.38 14.10
C GLU A 161 2.27 -0.32 14.72
N GLY A 162 1.57 0.41 13.87
CA GLY A 162 0.54 1.35 14.27
C GLY A 162 -0.67 1.27 13.35
N GLY A 163 -1.74 1.92 13.78
CA GLY A 163 -2.95 2.00 12.98
C GLY A 163 -3.89 3.10 13.44
N ILE A 164 -4.89 3.34 12.60
CA ILE A 164 -6.00 4.27 12.82
C ILE A 164 -7.29 3.49 12.56
N ARG A 165 -8.33 3.77 13.34
CA ARG A 165 -9.64 3.13 13.14
C ARG A 165 -10.13 3.37 11.71
N PHE A 166 -10.70 2.33 11.10
CA PHE A 166 -11.14 2.39 9.71
C PHE A 166 -12.31 3.37 9.49
N ASP A 167 -13.21 3.48 10.48
CA ASP A 167 -14.44 4.28 10.46
C ASP A 167 -14.24 5.68 11.08
N ASP A 168 -13.02 6.21 10.99
CA ASP A 168 -12.73 7.55 11.49
C ASP A 168 -13.56 8.61 10.75
N PRO A 169 -14.34 9.46 11.45
CA PRO A 169 -15.24 10.43 10.82
C PRO A 169 -14.51 11.61 10.18
N THR A 170 -13.23 11.85 10.50
CA THR A 170 -12.41 12.90 9.88
C THR A 170 -11.86 12.42 8.53
N ILE A 171 -11.41 11.17 8.47
CA ILE A 171 -10.97 10.56 7.21
C ILE A 171 -12.19 10.30 6.30
N ALA A 172 -13.29 9.81 6.90
CA ALA A 172 -14.56 9.53 6.24
C ALA A 172 -14.39 8.69 4.95
N VAL A 173 -13.63 7.59 5.03
CA VAL A 173 -13.50 6.66 3.91
C VAL A 173 -14.88 6.08 3.57
N ASP A 174 -15.25 6.19 2.30
CA ASP A 174 -16.48 5.61 1.74
C ASP A 174 -16.37 4.08 1.60
N TRP A 175 -16.39 3.39 2.74
CA TRP A 175 -16.31 1.93 2.77
C TRP A 175 -17.59 1.29 2.21
N PRO A 176 -17.50 0.25 1.36
CA PRO A 176 -18.65 -0.41 0.72
C PRO A 176 -19.32 -1.44 1.65
N VAL A 177 -19.29 -1.16 2.95
CA VAL A 177 -19.90 -1.93 4.04
C VAL A 177 -20.22 -0.99 5.20
N PRO A 178 -21.41 -1.07 5.81
CA PRO A 178 -21.71 -0.31 7.03
C PRO A 178 -20.72 -0.65 8.16
N ALA A 179 -20.33 0.34 8.95
CA ALA A 179 -19.34 0.14 10.03
C ALA A 179 -19.74 -0.97 11.02
N GLY A 180 -21.03 -1.09 11.35
CA GLY A 180 -21.54 -2.13 12.25
C GLY A 180 -21.58 -3.55 11.65
N GLU A 181 -21.38 -3.68 10.34
CA GLU A 181 -21.38 -4.96 9.61
C GLU A 181 -19.97 -5.36 9.14
N ALA A 182 -18.98 -4.47 9.29
CA ALA A 182 -17.61 -4.72 8.89
C ALA A 182 -17.01 -5.88 9.71
N CYS A 183 -16.42 -6.85 9.01
CA CYS A 183 -15.68 -7.93 9.65
C CYS A 183 -14.25 -7.48 9.93
N LEU A 184 -13.91 -7.30 11.20
CA LEU A 184 -12.62 -6.76 11.68
C LEU A 184 -11.88 -7.79 12.53
N SER A 185 -10.57 -7.60 12.66
CA SER A 185 -9.82 -8.27 13.74
C SER A 185 -10.03 -7.54 15.07
N ASP A 186 -9.85 -8.23 16.20
CA ASP A 186 -9.88 -7.56 17.51
C ASP A 186 -8.79 -6.48 17.65
N LYS A 187 -7.73 -6.54 16.84
CA LYS A 187 -6.69 -5.52 16.81
C LYS A 187 -7.22 -4.25 16.15
N ASP A 188 -7.90 -4.39 15.01
CA ASP A 188 -8.42 -3.26 14.24
C ASP A 188 -9.51 -2.50 14.97
N THR A 189 -10.26 -3.16 15.86
CA THR A 189 -11.29 -2.52 16.70
C THR A 189 -10.71 -1.61 17.79
N ARG A 190 -9.39 -1.63 18.00
CA ARG A 190 -8.70 -0.94 19.11
C ARG A 190 -7.82 0.23 18.67
N TYR A 191 -7.65 0.45 17.37
CA TYR A 191 -6.86 1.57 16.90
C TYR A 191 -7.53 2.92 17.23
N PRO A 192 -6.73 3.97 17.50
CA PRO A 192 -7.25 5.29 17.83
C PRO A 192 -7.92 5.97 16.62
N ALA A 193 -8.67 7.03 16.90
CA ALA A 193 -9.10 7.99 15.89
C ALA A 193 -7.88 8.76 15.32
N LEU A 194 -8.09 9.41 14.16
CA LEU A 194 -7.11 10.36 13.60
C LEU A 194 -6.98 11.61 14.49
N ASP A 195 -8.06 12.02 15.15
CA ASP A 195 -8.00 13.10 16.12
C ASP A 195 -7.09 12.74 17.30
N GLY A 196 -6.17 13.64 17.64
CA GLY A 196 -5.13 13.38 18.63
C GLY A 196 -4.05 12.37 18.22
N PHE A 197 -4.11 11.78 17.02
CA PHE A 197 -3.07 10.89 16.52
C PHE A 197 -1.76 11.66 16.24
N ALA A 198 -0.72 11.33 17.00
CA ALA A 198 0.62 11.87 16.80
C ALA A 198 1.36 11.08 15.72
N SER A 199 1.20 11.50 14.46
CA SER A 199 1.88 10.81 13.35
C SER A 199 3.41 10.82 13.50
N PRO A 200 4.08 9.67 13.27
CA PRO A 200 5.54 9.60 13.28
C PRO A 200 6.17 10.07 11.96
N PHE A 201 5.36 10.35 10.93
CA PHE A 201 5.86 10.72 9.60
C PHE A 201 5.82 12.23 9.39
N ALA A 202 6.93 12.81 8.93
CA ALA A 202 6.96 14.20 8.53
C ALA A 202 6.45 14.36 7.09
N TYR A 203 5.77 15.46 6.80
CA TYR A 203 5.44 15.85 5.44
C TYR A 203 6.71 16.06 4.62
N ASP A 204 6.69 15.53 3.40
CA ASP A 204 7.83 15.48 2.51
C ASP A 204 7.75 16.54 1.39
N GLY A 205 6.67 17.33 1.34
CA GLY A 205 6.51 18.42 0.37
C GLY A 205 5.61 18.09 -0.82
N ALA A 206 5.11 16.86 -0.93
CA ALA A 206 4.20 16.43 -2.00
C ALA A 206 2.79 16.16 -1.44
N PRO A 207 1.78 17.01 -1.74
CA PRO A 207 0.43 16.77 -1.26
C PRO A 207 -0.16 15.53 -1.95
N LEU A 208 -1.05 14.81 -1.28
CA LEU A 208 -1.78 13.72 -1.90
C LEU A 208 -2.53 14.23 -3.14
N ARG A 209 -2.55 13.41 -4.18
CA ARG A 209 -3.25 13.69 -5.45
C ARG A 209 -4.19 12.55 -5.78
N PRO A 210 -5.26 12.79 -6.56
CA PRO A 210 -6.08 11.72 -7.10
C PRO A 210 -5.24 10.70 -7.86
N LEU A 211 -5.66 9.43 -7.83
CA LEU A 211 -5.00 8.38 -8.61
C LEU A 211 -5.19 8.67 -10.10
N ALA A 212 -4.08 8.78 -10.83
CA ALA A 212 -4.10 8.81 -12.29
C ALA A 212 -4.19 7.39 -12.84
N LEU A 213 -5.00 7.19 -13.88
CA LEU A 213 -5.09 5.97 -14.66
C LEU A 213 -4.06 5.97 -15.80
#